data_AF-A0A4R1YSY2-F1
#
_entry.id   AF-A0A4R1YSY2-F1
#
_cell.length_a   1.000
_cell.length_b   1.000
_cell.length_c   1.000
_cell.angle_alpha   90.00
_cell.angle_beta   90.00
_cell.angle_gamma   90.00
#
_symmetry.space_group_name_H-M   'P 1'
#
loop_
_entity.id
_entity.type
_entity.pdbx_description
1 polymer ?
#
loop_
_entity_poly.entity_id
_entity_poly.type
_entity_poly.pdbx_seq_one_letter_code
_entity_poly.pdbx_strand_id
1 'polypeptide(L)' 'MTRRPIVVALLVAVAGVLTLDLATSRPLDPFTAPPLLALGSGQASGGAHCASLPGS' A
#
# COMPACT_ATOMS: atom_id res chain seq x y z
N MET A 1 -3.38 29.36 -21.33
CA MET A 1 -2.44 28.29 -21.78
C MET A 1 -1.67 27.68 -20.60
N THR A 2 -2.34 27.39 -19.48
CA THR A 2 -1.72 26.95 -18.21
C THR A 2 -1.92 25.48 -17.89
N ARG A 3 -2.86 24.79 -18.56
CA ARG A 3 -3.19 23.40 -18.27
C ARG A 3 -2.03 22.43 -18.56
N ARG A 4 -1.33 22.61 -19.69
CA ARG A 4 -0.17 21.78 -20.07
C ARG A 4 0.97 21.80 -19.04
N PRO A 5 1.52 22.97 -18.64
CA PRO A 5 2.60 22.99 -17.66
C PRO A 5 2.15 22.45 -16.28
N ILE A 6 0.90 22.70 -15.88
CA ILE A 6 0.35 22.15 -14.62
C ILE A 6 0.28 20.62 -14.67
N VAL A 7 -0.23 20.04 -15.77
CA VAL A 7 -0.29 18.58 -15.93
C VAL A 7 1.10 17.97 -15.92
N VAL A 8 2.07 18.58 -16.61
CA VAL A 8 3.46 18.10 -16.58
C VAL A 8 4.04 18.16 -15.18
N ALA A 9 3.85 19.26 -14.45
CA ALA A 9 4.33 19.39 -13.08
C ALA A 9 3.71 18.34 -12.15
N LEU A 10 2.39 18.10 -12.28
CA LEU A 10 1.70 17.05 -11.52
C LEU A 10 2.28 15.67 -11.82
N LEU A 11 2.46 15.32 -13.10
CA LEU A 11 2.99 14.01 -13.49
C LEU A 11 4.43 13.81 -12.99
N VAL A 12 5.26 14.85 -13.04
CA VAL A 12 6.62 14.82 -12.48
C VAL A 12 6.57 14.61 -10.97
N ALA A 13 5.69 15.31 -10.26
CA ALA A 13 5.55 15.13 -8.81
C ALA A 13 5.08 13.71 -8.45
N VAL A 14 4.09 13.16 -9.16
CA VAL A 14 3.60 11.79 -8.96
C VAL A 14 4.72 10.77 -9.23
N ALA A 15 5.43 10.91 -10.34
CA ALA A 15 6.57 10.04 -10.66
C ALA A 15 7.65 10.11 -9.57
N GLY A 16 7.96 11.32 -9.08
CA GLY A 16 8.92 11.53 -8.00
C GLY A 16 8.52 10.79 -6.72
N VAL A 17 7.27 10.92 -6.29
CA VAL A 17 6.75 10.20 -5.11
C VAL A 17 6.84 8.68 -5.29
N LEU A 18 6.43 8.16 -6.45
CA LEU A 18 6.48 6.73 -6.73
C LEU A 18 7.91 6.19 -6.74
N THR A 19 8.86 6.92 -7.33
CA THR A 19 10.27 6.52 -7.32
C THR A 19 10.87 6.52 -5.92
N LEU A 20 10.50 7.50 -5.08
CA LEU A 20 10.96 7.57 -3.70
C LEU A 20 10.37 6.43 -2.86
N ASP A 21 9.07 6.15 -3.01
CA ASP A 21 8.39 5.03 -2.35
C ASP A 21 9.05 3.70 -2.72
N LEU A 22 9.23 3.41 -4.01
CA LEU A 22 9.87 2.18 -4.47
C LEU A 22 11.33 2.04 -4.01
N ALA A 23 12.07 3.14 -3.87
CA ALA A 23 13.46 3.11 -3.42
C ALA A 23 13.61 2.92 -1.91
N THR A 24 12.59 3.26 -1.12
CA THR A 24 12.67 3.30 0.36
C THR A 24 11.80 2.27 1.05
N SER A 25 10.71 1.84 0.43
CA SER A 25 9.76 0.89 0.98
C SER A 25 10.28 -0.54 0.93
N ARG A 26 10.00 -1.30 2.00
CA ARG A 26 10.24 -2.74 2.02
C ARG A 26 9.08 -3.47 1.32
N PRO A 27 9.31 -4.65 0.74
CA PRO A 27 8.24 -5.50 0.26
C PRO A 27 7.20 -5.73 1.37
N LEU A 28 5.92 -5.58 1.03
CA LEU A 28 4.84 -5.80 1.98
C LEU A 28 4.82 -7.28 2.37
N ASP A 29 4.94 -7.56 3.67
CA ASP A 29 4.78 -8.91 4.20
C ASP A 29 3.28 -9.23 4.31
N PRO A 30 2.75 -10.18 3.51
CA PRO A 30 1.32 -10.50 3.50
C PRO A 30 0.85 -11.15 4.81
N PHE A 31 1.74 -11.69 5.64
CA PHE A 31 1.38 -12.35 6.90
C PHE A 31 1.27 -11.37 8.07
N THR A 32 1.91 -10.21 7.97
CA THR A 32 1.83 -9.13 8.97
C THR A 32 1.10 -7.89 8.45
N ALA A 33 0.66 -7.91 7.19
CA ALA A 33 -0.08 -6.82 6.59
C ALA A 33 -1.39 -6.57 7.37
N PRO A 34 -1.62 -5.33 7.83
CA PRO A 34 -2.91 -4.97 8.39
C PRO A 34 -4.00 -5.09 7.32
N PRO A 35 -5.23 -5.38 7.73
CA PRO A 35 -6.34 -5.55 6.80
C PRO A 35 -6.57 -4.29 5.94
N LEU A 36 -6.76 -4.48 4.63
CA LEU A 36 -6.98 -3.39 3.66
C LEU A 36 -8.18 -2.50 4.04
N LEU A 37 -9.15 -3.04 4.77
CA LEU A 37 -10.32 -2.36 5.27
C LEU A 37 -10.45 -2.62 6.79
N ALA A 38 -10.07 -1.62 7.58
CA ALA A 38 -10.27 -1.63 9.02
C ALA A 38 -11.61 -0.95 9.36
N LEU A 39 -12.72 -1.69 9.19
CA LEU A 39 -14.09 -1.22 9.50
C LEU A 39 -14.34 -1.01 11.02
N GLY A 40 -13.32 -0.64 11.79
CA GLY A 40 -13.43 -0.18 13.17
C GLY A 40 -13.38 -1.26 14.26
N SER A 41 -13.29 -2.55 13.91
CA SER A 41 -13.28 -3.64 14.91
C SER A 41 -11.88 -4.19 15.24
N GLY A 42 -10.85 -3.83 14.47
CA GLY A 42 -9.50 -4.43 14.61
C GLY A 42 -9.45 -5.94 14.33
N GLN A 43 -10.54 -6.55 13.84
CA GLN A 43 -10.72 -8.00 13.73
C GLN A 43 -10.43 -8.57 12.33
N ALA A 44 -9.95 -7.78 11.38
CA ALA A 44 -9.82 -8.29 10.02
C ALA A 44 -8.61 -9.24 9.80
N SER A 45 -7.78 -9.50 10.82
CA SER A 45 -6.83 -10.64 10.87
C SER A 45 -7.43 -11.94 11.42
N GLY A 46 -8.61 -11.92 12.06
CA GLY A 46 -9.22 -13.11 12.68
C GLY A 46 -10.23 -13.86 11.79
N GLY A 47 -10.61 -13.30 10.64
CA GLY A 47 -11.67 -13.85 9.79
C GLY A 47 -11.26 -15.00 8.86
N ALA A 48 -9.97 -15.17 8.58
CA ALA A 48 -9.49 -16.22 7.70
C ALA A 48 -9.38 -17.56 8.47
N HIS A 49 -10.47 -18.31 8.50
CA HIS A 49 -10.54 -19.67 9.06
C HIS A 49 -9.54 -20.67 8.42
N CYS A 50 -8.91 -20.30 7.29
CA CYS A 50 -7.89 -21.10 6.60
C CYS A 50 -6.46 -20.55 6.74
N ALA A 51 -6.20 -19.55 7.59
CA ALA A 51 -4.87 -18.98 7.80
C ALA A 51 -4.04 -19.72 8.88
N SER A 52 -4.37 -20.98 9.20
CA SER A 52 -3.49 -21.80 10.05
C SER A 52 -2.23 -22.17 9.27
N LEU A 53 -1.07 -21.65 9.68
CA LEU A 53 0.23 -22.14 9.20
C LEU A 53 0.34 -23.66 9.46
N PRO A 54 0.94 -24.47 8.57
CA PRO A 54 1.42 -25.79 8.94
C PRO A 54 2.53 -25.60 10.00
N GLY A 55 2.34 -26.24 11.15
CA GLY A 55 3.22 -26.09 12.31
C GLY A 55 4.64 -26.60 12.09
N SER A 56 5.55 -26.06 12.90
CA SER A 56 6.76 -26.73 13.38
C SER A 56 6.53 -27.19 14.82
#